data_AF-A0ABD4UZ30-F1
#
_entry.id   AF-A0ABD4UZ30-F1
#
_cell.length_a   1.000
_cell.length_b   1.000
_cell.length_c   1.000
_cell.angle_alpha   90.00
_cell.angle_beta   90.00
_cell.angle_gamma   90.00
#
_symmetry.space_group_name_H-M   'P 1'
#
loop_
_entity.id
_entity.type
_entity.pdbx_description
1 polymer ?
#
loop_
_entity_poly.entity_id
_entity_poly.type
_entity_poly.pdbx_seq_one_letter_code
_entity_poly.pdbx_strand_id
1 'polypeptide(L)'
;MVESGAERVSDGVHTQPDLADGAPYRLTVVCAGHGAAEIAFTPHDAGSTKSVPCDGSVVFERFTGQNSMRLDVQGKPSATGMITWRINRV
;
A
#
# COMPACT_ATOMS: atom_id res chain seq x y z
N MET A 1 -15.36 -2.04 1.00
CA MET A 1 -14.01 -2.58 1.26
C MET A 1 -13.75 -3.64 0.21
N VAL A 2 -12.58 -3.60 -0.44
CA VAL A 2 -12.17 -4.58 -1.47
C VAL A 2 -11.26 -5.61 -0.84
N GLU A 3 -10.16 -5.15 -0.24
CA GLU A 3 -9.13 -6.00 0.37
C GLU A 3 -8.47 -5.25 1.54
N SER A 4 -7.91 -5.98 2.48
CA SER A 4 -7.16 -5.45 3.62
C SER A 4 -6.24 -6.50 4.22
N GLY A 5 -5.18 -6.06 4.87
CA GLY A 5 -4.20 -6.95 5.50
C GLY A 5 -3.42 -6.28 6.62
N ALA A 6 -2.62 -7.11 7.30
CA ALA A 6 -1.69 -6.69 8.32
C ALA A 6 -0.44 -7.60 8.29
N GLU A 7 0.72 -7.00 8.06
CA GLU A 7 1.97 -7.69 7.76
C GLU A 7 3.10 -7.07 8.57
N ARG A 8 4.16 -7.84 8.82
CA ARG A 8 5.38 -7.27 9.40
C ARG A 8 6.04 -6.37 8.36
N VAL A 9 6.63 -5.26 8.81
CA VAL A 9 7.39 -4.35 7.93
C VAL A 9 8.54 -5.08 7.20
N SER A 10 9.11 -6.10 7.83
CA SER A 10 10.15 -6.96 7.25
C SER A 10 9.67 -7.82 6.09
N ASP A 11 8.39 -8.19 6.11
CA ASP A 11 7.79 -9.10 5.13
C ASP A 11 7.20 -8.29 3.98
N GLY A 12 6.72 -7.07 4.28
CA GLY A 12 6.10 -6.18 3.32
C GLY A 12 4.70 -6.64 2.90
N VAL A 13 4.01 -5.75 2.19
CA VAL A 13 2.74 -6.05 1.53
C VAL A 13 3.03 -6.36 0.07
N HIS A 14 2.47 -7.45 -0.43
CA HIS A 14 2.61 -7.89 -1.81
C HIS A 14 1.26 -8.46 -2.27
N THR A 15 0.42 -7.63 -2.89
CA THR A 15 -0.91 -8.06 -3.36
C THR A 15 -1.15 -7.72 -4.84
N GLN A 16 -2.02 -8.49 -5.46
CA GLN A 16 -2.51 -8.29 -6.83
C GLN A 16 -4.05 -8.36 -6.79
N PRO A 17 -4.72 -7.25 -6.39
CA PRO A 17 -6.16 -7.24 -6.23
C PRO A 17 -6.89 -7.35 -7.57
N ASP A 18 -8.03 -8.05 -7.57
CA ASP A 18 -8.96 -8.03 -8.70
C ASP A 18 -9.79 -6.73 -8.66
N LEU A 19 -9.43 -5.78 -9.52
CA LEU A 19 -10.00 -4.44 -9.56
C LEU A 19 -10.70 -4.19 -10.89
N ALA A 20 -11.80 -3.45 -10.84
CA ALA A 20 -12.47 -3.00 -12.05
C ALA A 20 -11.60 -1.96 -12.76
N ASP A 21 -11.25 -2.24 -14.01
CA ASP A 21 -10.41 -1.38 -14.84
C ASP A 21 -11.03 0.03 -15.01
N GLY A 22 -10.20 1.06 -14.87
CA GLY A 22 -10.61 2.46 -14.96
C GLY A 22 -11.39 3.01 -13.76
N ALA A 23 -11.74 2.18 -12.77
CA ALA A 23 -12.48 2.65 -11.59
C ALA A 23 -11.56 3.30 -10.54
N PRO A 24 -12.03 4.31 -9.80
CA PRO A 24 -11.22 4.96 -8.76
C PRO A 24 -11.19 4.14 -7.47
N TYR A 25 -9.98 3.99 -6.92
CA TYR A 25 -9.75 3.32 -5.64
C TYR A 25 -8.92 4.20 -4.69
N ARG A 26 -8.96 3.84 -3.42
CA ARG A 26 -8.17 4.45 -2.36
C ARG A 26 -7.49 3.37 -1.53
N LEU A 27 -6.17 3.44 -1.50
CA LEU A 27 -5.32 2.75 -0.55
C LEU A 27 -5.18 3.59 0.72
N THR A 28 -5.31 2.95 1.87
CA THR A 28 -4.98 3.52 3.18
C THR A 28 -3.94 2.61 3.82
N VAL A 29 -2.82 3.18 4.25
CA VAL A 29 -1.73 2.44 4.90
C VAL A 29 -1.38 3.15 6.20
N VAL A 30 -1.12 2.36 7.24
CA VAL A 30 -0.51 2.80 8.49
C VAL A 30 0.67 1.87 8.77
N CYS A 31 1.83 2.46 9.05
CA CYS A 31 2.96 1.72 9.60
C CYS A 31 3.18 2.16 11.05
N ALA A 32 3.36 1.20 11.97
CA ALA A 32 3.66 1.48 13.38
C ALA A 32 4.93 0.73 13.79
N GLY A 33 5.97 1.48 14.22
CA GLY A 33 7.26 0.95 14.65
C GLY A 33 8.38 1.98 14.50
N HIS A 34 9.41 1.66 13.70
CA HIS A 34 10.53 2.56 13.43
C HIS A 34 10.92 2.53 11.95
N GLY A 35 11.45 3.65 11.46
CA GLY A 35 11.86 3.82 10.06
C GLY A 35 10.69 4.24 9.15
N ALA A 36 10.70 3.76 7.92
CA ALA A 36 9.67 4.06 6.93
C ALA A 36 9.49 2.88 5.97
N ALA A 37 8.30 2.77 5.39
CA ALA A 37 8.00 1.91 4.25
C ALA A 37 7.71 2.77 3.00
N GLU A 38 7.54 2.12 1.86
CA GLU A 38 7.27 2.79 0.58
C GLU A 38 6.19 2.01 -0.19
N ILE A 39 5.18 2.74 -0.66
CA ILE A 39 4.13 2.22 -1.54
C ILE A 39 4.67 2.27 -2.97
N ALA A 40 4.52 1.18 -3.71
CA ALA A 40 4.82 1.10 -5.13
C ALA A 40 3.71 0.36 -5.89
N PHE A 41 3.43 0.81 -7.11
CA PHE A 41 2.48 0.17 -8.01
C PHE A 41 3.21 -0.37 -9.23
N THR A 42 2.75 -1.53 -9.73
CA THR A 42 3.16 -2.07 -11.02
C THR A 42 1.91 -2.37 -11.85
N PRO A 43 1.73 -1.75 -13.03
CA PRO A 43 2.61 -0.73 -13.64
C PRO A 43 2.63 0.59 -12.87
N HIS A 44 3.72 1.35 -13.02
CA HIS A 44 3.98 2.60 -12.28
C HIS A 44 2.98 3.74 -12.56
N ASP A 45 2.22 3.65 -13.65
CA ASP A 45 1.20 4.64 -14.01
C ASP A 45 -0.13 4.44 -13.28
N ALA A 46 -0.30 3.33 -12.55
CA ALA A 46 -1.52 3.07 -11.79
C ALA A 46 -1.69 3.99 -10.57
N GLY A 47 -0.59 4.42 -9.95
CA GLY A 47 -0.59 5.28 -8.77
C GLY A 47 0.79 5.85 -8.46
N SER A 48 0.88 6.75 -7.47
CA SER A 48 2.14 7.40 -7.11
C SER A 48 2.90 6.60 -6.05
N THR A 49 4.22 6.52 -6.22
CA THR A 49 5.11 6.06 -5.16
C THR A 49 5.05 7.01 -3.96
N LYS A 50 4.86 6.49 -2.75
CA LYS A 50 4.75 7.29 -1.52
C LYS A 50 5.47 6.66 -0.34
N SER A 51 6.16 7.50 0.44
CA SER A 51 6.73 7.10 1.71
C SER A 51 5.64 6.97 2.78
N VAL A 52 5.74 5.93 3.60
CA VAL A 52 4.86 5.66 4.74
C VAL A 52 5.73 5.64 6.01
N PRO A 53 5.76 6.72 6.80
CA PRO A 53 6.52 6.73 8.05
C PRO A 53 5.95 5.69 9.02
N CYS A 54 6.83 5.00 9.74
CA CYS A 54 6.43 4.00 10.73
C CYS A 54 6.19 4.60 12.11
N ASP A 55 5.49 5.75 12.17
CA ASP A 55 5.18 6.49 13.39
C ASP A 55 3.68 6.43 13.78
N GLY A 56 2.90 5.59 13.08
CA GLY A 56 1.46 5.47 13.26
C GLY A 56 0.63 6.45 12.43
N SER A 57 1.27 7.32 11.62
CA SER A 57 0.56 8.22 10.72
C SER A 57 -0.19 7.46 9.62
N VAL A 58 -1.36 8.00 9.25
CA VAL A 58 -2.18 7.45 8.18
C VAL A 58 -1.76 8.07 6.85
N VAL A 59 -1.36 7.21 5.89
CA VAL A 59 -1.06 7.61 4.51
C VAL A 59 -2.18 7.16 3.59
N PHE A 60 -2.63 8.08 2.74
CA PHE A 60 -3.64 7.83 1.72
C PHE A 60 -3.04 7.96 0.33
N GLU A 61 -3.40 7.03 -0.54
CA GLU A 61 -3.13 7.11 -1.97
C GLU A 61 -4.37 6.80 -2.79
N ARG A 62 -4.67 7.65 -3.77
CA ARG A 62 -5.71 7.40 -4.77
C ARG A 62 -5.04 6.84 -6.02
N PHE A 63 -5.67 5.85 -6.61
CA PHE A 63 -5.13 5.19 -7.78
C PHE A 63 -6.29 4.68 -8.65
N THR A 64 -6.02 4.45 -9.93
CA THR A 64 -7.01 3.91 -10.86
C THR A 64 -6.80 2.41 -10.96
N GLY A 65 -7.88 1.63 -10.82
CA GLY A 65 -7.83 0.19 -10.98
C GLY A 65 -7.37 -0.17 -12.38
N GLN A 66 -6.41 -1.08 -12.47
CA GLN A 66 -5.97 -1.68 -13.72
C GLN A 66 -5.96 -3.21 -13.57
N ASN A 67 -6.24 -3.92 -14.65
CA ASN A 67 -6.14 -5.38 -14.66
C ASN A 67 -4.70 -5.82 -14.32
N SER A 68 -4.59 -6.81 -13.43
CA SER A 68 -3.29 -7.37 -12.99
C SER A 68 -2.33 -6.38 -12.33
N MET A 69 -2.82 -5.24 -11.84
CA MET A 69 -2.01 -4.30 -11.09
C MET A 69 -1.50 -4.95 -9.80
N ARG A 70 -0.20 -4.84 -9.54
CA ARG A 70 0.42 -5.19 -8.27
C ARG A 70 0.55 -3.96 -7.40
N LEU A 71 0.24 -4.12 -6.12
CA LEU A 71 0.52 -3.17 -5.06
C LEU A 71 1.55 -3.79 -4.11
N ASP A 72 2.65 -3.07 -3.92
CA ASP A 72 3.68 -3.42 -2.95
C ASP A 72 3.81 -2.31 -1.90
N VAL A 73 3.96 -2.69 -0.62
CA VAL A 73 4.37 -1.77 0.44
C VAL A 73 5.59 -2.35 1.15
N GLN A 74 6.75 -1.76 0.91
CA GLN A 74 8.03 -2.32 1.32
C GLN A 74 8.69 -1.51 2.42
N GLY A 75 9.10 -2.16 3.51
CA GLY A 75 9.94 -1.53 4.53
C GLY A 75 11.29 -1.10 3.94
N LYS A 76 11.73 0.13 4.26
CA LYS A 76 13.11 0.53 3.99
C LYS A 76 14.07 -0.26 4.88
N PRO A 77 15.37 -0.36 4.52
CA PRO A 77 16.36 -1.03 5.36
C PRO A 77 16.28 -0.53 6.81
N SER A 78 16.38 -1.44 7.77
CA SER A 78 16.23 -1.21 9.23
C SER A 78 14.84 -0.80 9.73
N ALA A 79 13.83 -0.67 8.86
CA ALA A 79 12.47 -0.43 9.30
C ALA A 79 11.91 -1.65 10.04
N THR A 80 11.15 -1.40 11.11
CA THR A 80 10.57 -2.45 11.97
C THR A 80 9.13 -2.11 12.32
N GLY A 81 8.38 -3.12 12.76
CA GLY A 81 7.02 -2.98 13.22
C GLY A 81 6.01 -3.66 12.31
N MET A 82 4.81 -3.10 12.23
CA MET A 82 3.68 -3.65 11.49
C MET A 82 3.15 -2.64 10.47
N ILE A 83 2.76 -3.14 9.31
CA ILE A 83 2.00 -2.43 8.28
C ILE A 83 0.56 -2.93 8.38
N THR A 84 -0.40 -2.01 8.37
CA THR A 84 -1.81 -2.32 8.20
C THR A 84 -2.33 -1.53 7.03
N TRP A 85 -3.15 -2.15 6.19
CA TRP A 85 -3.60 -1.53 4.97
C TRP A 85 -4.98 -1.98 4.55
N ARG A 86 -5.63 -1.16 3.72
CA ARG A 86 -6.91 -1.48 3.10
C ARG A 86 -7.09 -0.75 1.78
N ILE A 87 -7.80 -1.40 0.86
CA ILE A 87 -8.26 -0.84 -0.40
C ILE A 87 -9.78 -0.68 -0.35
N ASN A 88 -10.26 0.49 -0.72
CA ASN A 88 -11.67 0.77 -0.91
C ASN A 88 -11.92 1.35 -2.29
N ARG A 89 -13.07 1.00 -2.89
CA ARG A 89 -13.62 1.76 -4.01
C ARG A 89 -14.03 3.15 -3.52
N VAL A 90 -13.84 4.16 -4.38
CA VAL A 90 -14.24 5.56 -4.13
C VAL A 90 -15.59 5.83 -4.79
#